data_AF-T5AH24-F1
#
_entry.id   AF-T5AH24-F1
#
_cell.length_a   1.000
_cell.length_b   1.000
_cell.length_c   1.000
_cell.angle_alpha   90.00
_cell.angle_beta   90.00
_cell.angle_gamma   90.00
#
_symmetry.space_group_name_H-M   'P 1'
#
loop_
_entity.id
_entity.type
_entity.pdbx_description
1 polymer ?
#
loop_
_entity_poly.entity_id
_entity_poly.type
_entity_poly.pdbx_seq_one_letter_code
_entity_poly.pdbx_strand_id
1 'polypeptide(L)'
;MDRLPCHVVYVNRAAGHDRLIKAVPDGGATPPSSDWRLDHARQLVQPLLDAFGDVHVCASGQACLSKLIQLQDDSRTDTTPTLLLLDTPHDEQYFPDPQPHSTTTSAHLGLPSPPGHMDIRTPDEELYGLTLLQKLVTEAQLRNVSKLVVPVPVITST
;
A
#
# COMPACT_ATOMS: atom_id res chain seq x y z
N MET A 1 27.87 -0.55 7.33
CA MET A 1 27.11 0.02 8.48
C MET A 1 26.22 -1.08 9.03
N ASP A 2 26.04 -1.13 10.35
CA ASP A 2 25.10 -2.07 10.96
C ASP A 2 23.69 -1.70 10.52
N ARG A 3 22.97 -2.66 9.93
CA ARG A 3 21.59 -2.45 9.45
C ARG A 3 20.66 -2.37 10.65
N LEU A 4 19.73 -1.41 10.62
CA LEU A 4 18.76 -1.26 11.70
C LEU A 4 17.68 -2.36 11.60
N PRO A 5 17.32 -3.03 12.70
CA PRO A 5 16.20 -3.98 12.71
C PRO A 5 14.90 -3.20 12.51
N CYS A 6 14.35 -3.26 11.30
CA CYS A 6 13.10 -2.59 10.92
C CYS A 6 12.47 -3.34 9.75
N HIS A 7 11.17 -3.58 9.81
CA HIS A 7 10.42 -4.03 8.65
C HIS A 7 10.12 -2.83 7.77
N VAL A 8 10.54 -2.86 6.51
CA VAL A 8 10.24 -1.80 5.56
C VAL A 8 9.24 -2.31 4.52
N VAL A 9 8.10 -1.63 4.44
CA VAL A 9 7.06 -1.89 3.44
C VAL A 9 6.89 -0.63 2.59
N TYR A 10 7.04 -0.74 1.29
CA TYR A 10 6.82 0.33 0.33
C TYR A 10 5.63 -0.02 -0.56
N VAL A 11 4.59 0.81 -0.55
CA VAL A 11 3.44 0.66 -1.42
C VAL A 11 3.66 1.49 -2.67
N ASN A 12 3.69 0.84 -3.83
CA ASN A 12 3.88 1.48 -5.12
C ASN A 12 3.04 0.75 -6.18
N ARG A 13 2.01 1.44 -6.68
CA ARG A 13 1.07 0.90 -7.69
C ARG A 13 1.76 0.61 -9.03
N ALA A 14 2.81 1.35 -9.38
CA ALA A 14 3.57 1.13 -10.62
C ALA A 14 4.45 -0.12 -10.57
N ALA A 15 4.67 -0.72 -9.39
CA ALA A 15 5.46 -1.94 -9.26
C ALA A 15 4.78 -3.16 -9.93
N GLY A 16 3.46 -3.13 -10.16
CA GLY A 16 2.72 -4.16 -10.89
C GLY A 16 2.53 -5.51 -10.18
N HIS A 17 3.40 -5.89 -9.25
CA HIS A 17 3.23 -7.06 -8.39
C HIS A 17 4.03 -6.94 -7.08
N ASP A 18 3.58 -7.68 -6.07
CA ASP A 18 4.23 -7.74 -4.75
C ASP A 18 5.57 -8.48 -4.83
N ARG A 19 6.58 -8.02 -4.09
CA ARG A 19 7.91 -8.62 -4.09
C ARG A 19 8.72 -8.23 -2.85
N LEU A 20 9.71 -9.05 -2.49
CA LEU A 20 10.74 -8.71 -1.51
C LEU A 20 12.03 -8.37 -2.27
N ILE A 21 12.53 -7.15 -2.09
CA ILE A 21 13.83 -6.72 -2.61
C ILE A 21 14.82 -6.79 -1.46
N LYS A 22 15.89 -7.56 -1.67
CA LYS A 22 16.98 -7.71 -0.70
C LYS A 22 18.20 -6.92 -1.13
N ALA A 23 18.89 -6.33 -0.17
CA ALA A 23 20.16 -5.68 -0.40
C ALA A 23 21.18 -6.73 -0.84
N VAL A 24 21.89 -6.38 -1.91
CA VAL A 24 22.95 -7.21 -2.46
C VAL A 24 24.14 -7.17 -1.50
N PRO A 25 24.69 -8.32 -1.08
CA PRO A 25 25.95 -8.32 -0.35
C PRO A 25 27.07 -7.78 -1.26
N ASP A 26 27.88 -6.85 -0.74
CA ASP A 26 28.99 -6.20 -1.46
C ASP A 26 29.74 -7.21 -2.35
N GLY A 27 29.66 -7.02 -3.68
CA GLY A 27 30.36 -7.84 -4.68
C GLY A 27 29.51 -8.80 -5.52
N GLY A 28 28.22 -8.99 -5.21
CA GLY A 28 27.32 -9.79 -6.04
C GLY A 28 26.69 -8.97 -7.17
N ALA A 29 27.14 -9.10 -8.42
CA ALA A 29 26.40 -8.50 -9.53
C ALA A 29 24.96 -9.06 -9.56
N THR A 30 23.95 -8.20 -9.42
CA THR A 30 22.57 -8.64 -9.64
C THR A 30 22.41 -8.87 -11.13
N PRO A 31 21.96 -10.04 -11.58
CA PRO A 31 21.71 -10.25 -13.00
C PRO A 31 20.70 -9.20 -13.47
N PRO A 32 20.93 -8.55 -14.63
CA PRO A 32 19.99 -7.60 -15.18
C PRO A 32 18.65 -8.32 -15.35
N SER A 33 17.65 -7.79 -14.66
CA SER A 33 16.29 -8.25 -14.77
C SER A 33 15.73 -7.82 -16.13
N SER A 34 15.03 -8.71 -16.83
CA SER A 34 14.27 -8.31 -18.03
C SER A 34 13.05 -7.45 -17.68
N ASP A 35 12.70 -7.34 -16.39
CA ASP A 35 11.62 -6.50 -15.89
C ASP A 35 12.16 -5.11 -15.52
N TRP A 36 11.99 -4.15 -16.42
CA TRP A 36 12.35 -2.73 -16.20
C TRP A 36 11.65 -2.15 -14.97
N ARG A 37 10.49 -2.68 -14.56
CA ARG A 37 9.78 -2.25 -13.35
C ARG A 37 10.53 -2.69 -12.10
N LEU A 38 11.19 -3.86 -12.13
CA LEU A 38 12.05 -4.29 -11.03
C LEU A 38 13.24 -3.35 -10.86
N ASP A 39 13.88 -2.98 -11.97
CA ASP A 39 15.04 -2.10 -11.94
C ASP A 39 14.66 -0.71 -11.41
N HIS A 40 13.52 -0.18 -11.86
CA HIS A 40 13.00 1.10 -11.36
C HIS A 40 12.61 1.03 -9.88
N ALA A 41 11.83 0.02 -9.47
CA ALA A 41 11.44 -0.16 -8.07
C ALA A 41 12.67 -0.31 -7.15
N ARG A 42 13.68 -1.08 -7.58
CA ARG A 42 14.94 -1.23 -6.86
C ARG A 42 15.68 0.10 -6.72
N GLN A 43 15.75 0.90 -7.78
CA GLN A 43 16.40 2.21 -7.73
C GLN A 43 15.71 3.14 -6.73
N LEU A 44 14.37 3.14 -6.69
CA LEU A 44 13.60 3.94 -5.73
C LEU A 44 13.85 3.52 -4.28
N VAL A 45 13.94 2.21 -4.01
CA VAL A 45 14.14 1.70 -2.64
C VAL A 45 15.61 1.53 -2.25
N GLN A 46 16.57 1.85 -3.13
CA GLN A 46 18.00 1.65 -2.85
C GLN A 46 18.45 2.29 -1.53
N PRO A 47 18.08 3.55 -1.20
CA PRO A 47 18.44 4.14 0.09
C PRO A 47 17.88 3.37 1.29
N LEU A 48 16.70 2.75 1.14
CA LEU A 48 16.09 1.92 2.17
C LEU A 48 16.82 0.57 2.30
N LEU A 49 17.23 -0.02 1.18
CA LEU A 49 18.03 -1.25 1.17
C LEU A 49 19.39 -1.04 1.86
N ASP A 50 20.02 0.11 1.63
CA ASP A 50 21.30 0.45 2.25
C ASP A 50 21.18 0.60 3.77
N ALA A 51 20.06 1.15 4.25
CA ALA A 51 19.81 1.38 5.69
C ALA A 51 19.25 0.15 6.44
N PHE A 52 18.33 -0.59 5.82
CA PHE A 52 17.52 -1.62 6.47
C PHE A 52 17.71 -3.03 5.89
N GLY A 53 18.37 -3.17 4.74
CA GLY A 53 18.66 -4.44 4.10
C GLY A 53 17.53 -4.95 3.22
N ASP A 54 16.35 -5.20 3.79
CA ASP A 54 15.25 -5.87 3.10
C ASP A 54 14.02 -4.94 3.00
N VAL A 55 13.43 -4.83 1.82
CA VAL A 55 12.25 -3.98 1.57
C VAL A 55 11.16 -4.79 0.87
N HIS A 56 9.97 -4.85 1.47
CA HIS A 56 8.78 -5.40 0.84
C HIS A 56 8.09 -4.34 -0.02
N VAL A 57 7.94 -4.61 -1.31
CA VAL A 57 7.19 -3.76 -2.23
C VAL A 57 5.80 -4.37 -2.43
N CYS A 58 4.76 -3.58 -2.20
CA CYS A 58 3.36 -3.95 -2.39
C CYS A 58 2.76 -3.15 -3.55
N ALA A 59 2.13 -3.84 -4.49
CA ALA A 59 1.50 -3.20 -5.65
C ALA A 59 0.09 -2.66 -5.35
N SER A 60 -0.49 -3.01 -4.20
CA SER A 60 -1.81 -2.53 -3.77
C SER A 60 -1.87 -2.28 -2.26
N GLY A 61 -2.85 -1.50 -1.81
CA GLY A 61 -3.09 -1.32 -0.37
C GLY A 61 -3.58 -2.59 0.33
N GLN A 62 -4.26 -3.50 -0.38
CA GLN A 62 -4.66 -4.79 0.20
C GLN A 62 -3.44 -5.67 0.48
N ALA A 63 -2.51 -5.77 -0.48
CA ALA A 63 -1.26 -6.46 -0.28
C ALA A 63 -0.45 -5.88 0.89
N CYS A 64 -0.42 -4.55 1.00
CA CYS A 64 0.19 -3.85 2.12
C CYS A 64 -0.44 -4.23 3.46
N LEU A 65 -1.78 -4.19 3.57
CA LEU A 65 -2.49 -4.53 4.80
C LEU A 65 -2.29 -6.01 5.18
N SER A 66 -2.40 -6.92 4.22
CA SER A 66 -2.11 -8.34 4.44
C SER A 66 -0.67 -8.56 4.91
N LYS A 67 0.29 -7.83 4.34
CA LYS A 67 1.68 -7.92 4.75
C LYS A 67 1.91 -7.39 6.16
N LEU A 68 1.26 -6.28 6.53
CA LEU A 68 1.30 -5.74 7.89
C LEU A 68 0.79 -6.75 8.91
N ILE A 69 -0.35 -7.38 8.64
CA ILE A 69 -0.93 -8.43 9.49
C ILE A 69 0.03 -9.61 9.63
N GLN A 70 0.61 -10.08 8.52
CA GLN A 70 1.58 -11.17 8.53
C GLN A 70 2.78 -10.85 9.42
N LEU A 71 3.38 -9.66 9.25
CA LEU A 71 4.53 -9.23 10.04
C LEU A 71 4.19 -9.23 11.53
N GLN A 72 2.99 -8.77 11.89
CA GLN A 72 2.54 -8.72 13.28
C GLN A 72 2.26 -10.09 13.90
N ASP A 73 1.78 -11.05 13.10
CA ASP A 73 1.56 -12.43 13.55
C ASP A 73 2.90 -13.16 13.77
N ASP A 74 3.87 -12.95 12.88
CA ASP A 74 5.22 -13.49 12.99
C ASP A 74 6.00 -12.86 14.17
N SER A 75 5.66 -11.62 14.55
CA SER A 75 6.40 -10.79 15.50
C SER A 75 5.77 -10.70 16.89
N ARG A 76 4.96 -11.67 17.34
CA ARG A 76 4.15 -11.58 18.59
C ARG A 76 4.91 -11.20 19.87
N THR A 77 6.24 -11.36 19.91
CA THR A 77 7.13 -10.91 21.01
C THR A 77 8.25 -9.97 20.56
N ASP A 78 8.30 -9.68 19.26
CA ASP A 78 9.35 -8.90 18.63
C ASP A 78 8.90 -7.43 18.56
N THR A 79 9.76 -6.53 19.05
CA THR A 79 9.54 -5.09 19.09
C THR A 79 10.04 -4.37 17.85
N THR A 80 10.34 -5.11 16.77
CA THR A 80 10.83 -4.56 15.51
C THR A 80 9.78 -3.62 14.91
N PRO A 81 10.11 -2.33 14.71
CA PRO A 81 9.19 -1.38 14.11
C PRO A 81 8.94 -1.68 12.64
N THR A 82 7.77 -1.29 12.14
CA THR A 82 7.41 -1.34 10.72
C THR A 82 7.34 0.08 10.17
N LEU A 83 8.25 0.41 9.26
CA LEU A 83 8.23 1.63 8.46
C LEU A 83 7.43 1.37 7.19
N LEU A 84 6.37 2.15 6.99
CA LEU A 84 5.41 1.92 5.92
C LEU A 84 5.34 3.15 5.01
N LEU A 85 5.98 3.05 3.84
CA LEU A 85 6.06 4.11 2.87
C LEU A 85 4.87 4.03 1.90
N LEU A 86 4.08 5.09 1.84
CA LEU A 86 2.90 5.20 0.99
C LEU A 86 3.19 6.15 -0.16
N ASP A 87 3.38 5.63 -1.37
CA ASP A 87 3.53 6.46 -2.56
C ASP A 87 2.27 7.32 -2.74
N THR A 88 2.40 8.63 -2.72
CA THR A 88 1.28 9.58 -2.78
C THR A 88 1.54 10.55 -3.91
N PRO A 89 0.94 10.37 -5.09
CA PRO A 89 1.19 11.27 -6.22
C PRO A 89 0.73 12.69 -5.89
N HIS A 90 1.48 13.71 -6.35
CA HIS A 90 1.13 15.12 -6.11
C HIS A 90 -0.25 15.50 -6.64
N ASP A 91 -0.62 14.93 -7.79
CA ASP A 91 -1.93 15.11 -8.43
C ASP A 91 -2.81 13.89 -8.16
N GLU A 92 -3.12 13.61 -6.90
CA GLU A 92 -4.41 12.95 -6.63
C GLU A 92 -5.49 13.97 -7.00
N GLN A 93 -5.86 14.04 -8.28
CA GLN A 93 -7.14 14.57 -8.68
C GLN A 93 -8.17 13.80 -7.87
N TYR A 94 -8.62 14.43 -6.78
CA TYR A 94 -9.80 14.05 -6.03
C TYR A 94 -10.92 14.00 -7.06
N PHE A 95 -11.17 12.82 -7.65
CA PHE A 95 -12.43 12.52 -8.29
C PHE A 95 -13.28 11.81 -7.24
N PRO A 96 -14.01 12.52 -6.37
CA PRO A 96 -15.35 12.05 -6.08
C PRO A 96 -16.15 12.41 -7.32
N ASP A 97 -15.99 11.66 -8.42
CA ASP A 97 -16.99 11.75 -9.47
C ASP A 97 -18.00 10.63 -9.19
N PRO A 98 -19.14 10.94 -8.53
CA PRO A 98 -20.28 10.07 -8.67
C PRO A 98 -20.73 10.24 -10.12
N GLN A 99 -20.20 9.46 -11.06
CA GLN A 99 -20.88 9.33 -12.34
C GLN A 99 -22.24 8.68 -12.03
N PRO A 100 -23.38 9.38 -12.19
CA PRO A 100 -24.62 8.66 -12.34
C PRO A 100 -24.48 7.97 -13.69
N HIS A 101 -24.29 6.67 -13.69
CA HIS A 101 -24.50 5.88 -14.89
C HIS A 101 -25.92 6.20 -15.38
N SER A 102 -26.01 7.06 -16.39
CA SER A 102 -27.21 7.21 -17.19
C SER A 102 -27.37 5.92 -17.95
N THR A 103 -27.96 4.92 -17.28
CA THR A 103 -28.48 3.74 -17.95
C THR A 103 -29.63 4.23 -18.80
N THR A 104 -29.36 4.34 -20.10
CA THR A 104 -30.37 4.41 -21.13
C THR A 104 -31.26 3.16 -21.03
N THR A 105 -32.40 3.30 -20.36
CA THR A 105 -33.54 2.39 -20.57
C THR A 105 -34.82 3.20 -20.61
N SER A 106 -35.40 3.21 -21.80
CA SER A 106 -36.73 3.70 -22.12
C SER A 106 -37.81 3.13 -21.18
N ALA A 107 -38.76 4.00 -20.82
CA ALA A 107 -40.16 3.75 -20.45
C ALA A 107 -40.50 2.70 -19.36
N HIS A 108 -41.09 3.16 -18.25
CA HIS A 108 -42.46 2.88 -17.80
C HIS A 108 -42.63 3.07 -16.27
N LEU A 109 -43.42 4.08 -15.91
CA LEU A 109 -44.37 4.17 -14.78
C LEU A 109 -44.05 3.46 -13.43
N GLY A 110 -43.76 4.27 -12.40
CA GLY A 110 -44.46 4.23 -11.10
C GLY A 110 -43.93 3.33 -9.95
N LEU A 111 -43.30 3.94 -8.94
CA LEU A 111 -43.64 3.93 -7.49
C LEU A 111 -42.49 4.55 -6.66
N PRO A 112 -42.74 5.25 -5.53
CA PRO A 112 -41.69 5.72 -4.64
C PRO A 112 -41.25 4.60 -3.67
N SER A 113 -39.97 4.23 -3.72
CA SER A 113 -39.34 3.29 -2.77
C SER A 113 -38.82 4.02 -1.51
N PRO A 114 -38.79 3.35 -0.33
CA PRO A 114 -38.64 3.97 1.00
C PRO A 114 -37.20 4.41 1.33
N PRO A 115 -37.00 5.31 2.32
CA PRO A 115 -35.68 5.81 2.70
C PRO A 115 -34.98 4.79 3.60
N GLY A 116 -34.03 4.04 3.04
CA GLY A 116 -33.29 3.07 3.84
C GLY A 116 -32.34 2.17 3.06
N HIS A 117 -31.97 2.54 1.83
CA HIS A 117 -30.95 1.80 1.10
C HIS A 117 -29.59 2.26 1.61
N MET A 118 -29.09 1.59 2.66
CA MET A 118 -27.66 1.53 2.90
C MET A 118 -27.04 0.98 1.63
N ASP A 119 -26.41 1.86 0.85
CA ASP A 119 -25.56 1.45 -0.25
C ASP A 119 -24.53 0.47 0.32
N ILE A 120 -24.72 -0.82 0.06
CA ILE A 120 -23.68 -1.82 0.26
C ILE A 120 -22.66 -1.50 -0.82
N ARG A 121 -21.78 -0.54 -0.52
CA ARG A 121 -20.62 -0.20 -1.34
C ARG A 121 -19.85 -1.50 -1.53
N THR A 122 -19.83 -2.02 -2.75
CA THR A 122 -18.92 -3.09 -3.14
C THR A 122 -17.49 -2.64 -2.81
N PRO A 123 -16.70 -3.45 -2.10
CA PRO A 123 -15.41 -3.05 -1.54
C PRO A 123 -14.28 -3.03 -2.58
N ASP A 124 -14.59 -2.62 -3.81
CA ASP A 124 -13.64 -2.42 -4.90
C ASP A 124 -13.30 -0.92 -5.06
N GLU A 125 -13.44 -0.15 -3.98
CA GLU A 125 -12.68 1.10 -3.85
C GLU A 125 -11.20 0.69 -3.78
N GLU A 126 -10.43 1.10 -4.78
CA GLU A 126 -9.00 0.88 -4.89
C GLU A 126 -8.31 1.33 -3.59
N LEU A 127 -8.01 0.38 -2.70
CA LEU A 127 -7.60 0.68 -1.32
C LEU A 127 -6.26 1.44 -1.33
N TYR A 128 -6.33 2.75 -1.13
CA TYR A 128 -5.16 3.63 -1.19
C TYR A 128 -5.42 4.97 -0.49
N GLY A 129 -4.41 5.85 -0.52
CA GLY A 129 -4.48 7.18 0.05
C GLY A 129 -4.94 7.15 1.51
N LEU A 130 -5.88 8.05 1.85
CA LEU A 130 -6.42 8.14 3.20
C LEU A 130 -7.19 6.89 3.64
N THR A 131 -7.90 6.21 2.74
CA THR A 131 -8.65 5.00 3.08
C THR A 131 -7.71 3.87 3.52
N LEU A 132 -6.59 3.70 2.81
CA LEU A 132 -5.54 2.75 3.22
C LEU A 132 -4.92 3.16 4.56
N LEU A 133 -4.56 4.43 4.74
CA LEU A 133 -3.98 4.92 5.98
C LEU A 133 -4.91 4.68 7.18
N GLN A 134 -6.20 4.95 7.03
CA GLN A 134 -7.22 4.68 8.05
C GLN A 134 -7.24 3.19 8.42
N LYS A 135 -7.30 2.28 7.44
CA LYS A 135 -7.30 0.84 7.71
C LYS A 135 -6.02 0.37 8.39
N LEU A 136 -4.85 0.87 7.97
CA LEU A 136 -3.57 0.52 8.58
C LEU A 136 -3.50 0.98 10.05
N VAL A 137 -3.93 2.20 10.33
CA VAL A 137 -3.97 2.75 11.68
C VAL A 137 -4.95 1.95 12.56
N THR A 138 -6.15 1.66 12.06
CA THR A 138 -7.14 0.85 12.78
C THR A 138 -6.60 -0.55 13.07
N GLU A 139 -6.00 -1.24 12.09
CA GLU A 139 -5.45 -2.58 12.28
C GLU A 139 -4.31 -2.59 13.30
N ALA A 140 -3.38 -1.64 13.20
CA ALA A 140 -2.27 -1.53 14.15
C ALA A 140 -2.76 -1.22 15.57
N GLN A 141 -3.83 -0.43 15.72
CA GLN A 141 -4.46 -0.17 17.02
C GLN A 141 -5.14 -1.41 17.59
N LEU A 142 -5.92 -2.14 16.78
CA LEU A 142 -6.60 -3.37 17.22
C LEU A 142 -5.63 -4.44 17.71
N ARG A 143 -4.42 -4.47 17.15
CA ARG A 143 -3.34 -5.38 17.55
C ARG A 143 -2.40 -4.82 18.62
N ASN A 144 -2.66 -3.63 19.12
CA ASN A 144 -1.87 -2.95 20.15
C ASN A 144 -0.38 -2.73 19.77
N VAL A 145 -0.13 -2.56 18.47
CA VAL A 145 1.22 -2.32 17.88
C VAL A 145 1.30 -0.98 17.16
N SER A 146 0.30 -0.11 17.34
CA SER A 146 0.26 1.22 16.72
C SER A 146 1.49 2.09 17.02
N LYS A 147 2.18 1.84 18.15
CA LYS A 147 3.44 2.51 18.51
C LYS A 147 4.64 2.06 17.68
N LEU A 148 4.53 0.92 17.00
CA LEU A 148 5.58 0.30 16.19
C LEU A 148 5.35 0.49 14.69
N VAL A 149 4.20 1.00 14.26
CA VAL A 149 3.89 1.22 12.85
C VAL A 149 4.03 2.71 12.54
N VAL A 150 4.95 3.04 11.65
CA VAL A 150 5.22 4.43 11.22
C VAL A 150 4.84 4.59 9.75
N PRO A 151 3.65 5.11 9.44
CA PRO A 151 3.27 5.45 8.08
C PRO A 151 3.99 6.74 7.64
N VAL A 152 4.60 6.71 6.45
CA VAL A 152 5.31 7.84 5.83
C VAL A 152 4.76 8.06 4.42
N PRO A 153 4.05 9.18 4.16
CA PRO A 153 3.69 9.53 2.80
C PRO A 153 4.95 9.92 2.02
N VAL A 154 5.12 9.34 0.83
CA VAL A 154 6.18 9.68 -0.11
C VAL A 154 5.56 10.48 -1.23
N ILE A 155 5.83 11.78 -1.26
CA ILE A 155 5.26 12.68 -2.28
C ILE A 155 6.27 12.81 -3.42
N THR A 156 5.93 12.29 -4.59
CA THR A 156 6.80 12.36 -5.77
C THR A 156 6.51 13.64 -6.55
N SER A 157 7.42 14.62 -6.55
CA SER A 157 7.31 15.78 -7.44
C SER A 157 7.74 15.36 -8.84
N THR A 158 6.82 15.37 -9.79
CA THR A 158 7.14 15.26 -11.23
C THR A 158 7.83 16.50 -11.75
#